data_AF-A0A8X6P2H8-F1
#
_entry.id   AF-A0A8X6P2H8-F1
#
_cell.length_a   1.000
_cell.length_b   1.000
_cell.length_c   1.000
_cell.angle_alpha   90.00
_cell.angle_beta   90.00
_cell.angle_gamma   90.00
#
_symmetry.space_group_name_H-M   'P 1'
#
loop_
_entity.id
_entity.type
_entity.pdbx_description
1 polymer ?
#
loop_
_entity_poly.entity_id
_entity_poly.type
_entity_poly.pdbx_seq_one_letter_code
_entity_poly.pdbx_strand_id
1 'polypeptide(L)'
;VIALPFATPYTVSKYAAAGLTECLKEELDMRGIKVVSIEPELFKTRLTSSENIENEMDASLKKYEEFVKDIYGEDPRKYITKIKNFFLFFASSNISAVVDDLESAVSLLYPDDTYKCRRHGFARFIVFCLESLPRSWRLTFIKVGVRILFPKPKKNSK
;
A
#
# COMPACT_ATOMS: atom_id res chain seq x y z
N VAL A 1 -5.24 6.75 -3.18
CA VAL A 1 -3.88 6.14 -3.07
C VAL A 1 -2.98 6.86 -2.06
N ILE A 2 -2.30 6.11 -1.17
CA ILE A 2 -1.31 6.62 -0.20
C ILE A 2 0.09 6.12 -0.59
N ALA A 3 1.11 6.95 -0.40
CA ALA A 3 2.48 6.55 -0.66
C ALA A 3 2.99 5.57 0.41
N LEU A 4 3.45 4.39 -0.02
CA LEU A 4 4.02 3.37 0.85
C LEU A 4 5.55 3.32 0.68
N PRO A 5 6.33 3.72 1.71
CA PRO A 5 7.78 3.53 1.69
C PRO A 5 8.13 2.07 1.46
N PHE A 6 9.25 1.81 0.77
CA PHE A 6 9.74 0.47 0.40
C PHE A 6 8.87 -0.30 -0.61
N ALA A 7 7.75 0.27 -1.06
CA ALA A 7 6.90 -0.25 -2.11
C ALA A 7 6.74 0.78 -3.25
N THR A 8 7.80 1.50 -3.60
CA THR A 8 7.75 2.61 -4.56
C THR A 8 7.22 2.19 -5.93
N PRO A 9 7.70 1.11 -6.58
CA PRO A 9 7.19 0.72 -7.90
C PRO A 9 5.69 0.40 -7.86
N TYR A 10 5.25 -0.33 -6.83
CA TYR A 10 3.82 -0.63 -6.60
C TYR A 10 3.02 0.66 -6.41
N THR A 11 3.52 1.57 -5.57
CA THR A 11 2.87 2.86 -5.27
C THR A 11 2.70 3.67 -6.56
N VAL A 12 3.75 3.79 -7.38
CA VAL A 12 3.72 4.51 -8.66
C VAL A 12 2.65 3.93 -9.57
N SER A 13 2.62 2.61 -9.77
CA SER A 13 1.61 1.95 -10.60
C SER A 13 0.19 2.18 -10.09
N LYS A 14 -0.03 2.20 -8.77
CA LYS A 14 -1.35 2.47 -8.20
C LYS A 14 -1.78 3.93 -8.33
N TYR A 15 -0.87 4.89 -8.21
CA TYR A 15 -1.18 6.29 -8.53
C TYR A 15 -1.52 6.48 -10.02
N ALA A 16 -0.79 5.82 -10.92
CA ALA A 16 -1.08 5.86 -12.35
C ALA A 16 -2.46 5.28 -12.67
N ALA A 17 -2.81 4.13 -12.08
CA ALA A 17 -4.14 3.53 -12.22
C ALA A 17 -5.25 4.46 -11.72
N ALA A 18 -5.07 5.09 -10.56
CA ALA A 18 -6.05 6.05 -10.04
C ALA A 18 -6.21 7.27 -10.96
N GLY A 19 -5.09 7.84 -11.44
CA GLY A 19 -5.13 8.95 -12.40
C GLY A 19 -5.85 8.58 -13.70
N LEU A 20 -5.59 7.39 -14.24
CA LEU A 20 -6.28 6.87 -15.42
C LEU A 20 -7.79 6.76 -15.17
N THR A 21 -8.20 6.23 -14.00
CA THR A 21 -9.61 6.11 -13.64
C THR A 21 -10.31 7.46 -13.57
N GLU A 22 -9.66 8.49 -13.01
CA GLU A 22 -10.22 9.84 -12.97
C GLU A 22 -10.39 10.44 -14.38
N CYS A 23 -9.41 10.28 -15.28
CA CYS A 23 -9.57 10.72 -16.67
C CYS A 23 -10.75 10.01 -17.36
N LEU A 24 -10.88 8.69 -17.16
CA LEU A 24 -11.96 7.91 -17.77
C LEU A 24 -13.34 8.30 -17.23
N LYS A 25 -13.46 8.69 -15.96
CA LYS A 25 -14.72 9.22 -15.41
C LYS A 25 -15.18 10.44 -16.22
N GLU A 26 -14.33 11.45 -16.33
CA GLU A 26 -14.65 12.70 -17.04
C GLU A 26 -14.93 12.46 -18.54
N GLU A 27 -14.14 11.60 -19.19
CA GLU A 27 -14.29 11.31 -20.63
C GLU A 27 -15.57 10.54 -20.96
N LEU A 28 -16.01 9.66 -20.06
CA LEU A 28 -17.13 8.74 -20.30
C LEU A 28 -18.45 9.21 -19.67
N ASP A 29 -18.41 10.14 -18.70
CA ASP A 29 -19.60 10.71 -18.07
C ASP A 29 -20.52 11.39 -19.10
N MET A 30 -19.93 12.11 -20.07
CA MET A 30 -20.68 12.72 -21.19
C MET A 30 -21.46 11.70 -22.03
N ARG A 31 -21.11 10.41 -21.96
CA ARG A 31 -21.78 9.31 -22.66
C ARG A 31 -22.71 8.50 -21.76
N GLY A 32 -22.91 8.93 -20.51
CA GLY A 32 -23.72 8.24 -19.52
C GLY A 32 -23.11 6.93 -19.02
N ILE A 33 -21.81 6.72 -19.22
CA ILE A 33 -21.10 5.53 -18.74
C ILE A 33 -20.40 5.89 -17.43
N LYS A 34 -20.82 5.26 -16.34
CA LYS A 34 -20.23 5.47 -15.02
C LYS A 34 -18.98 4.61 -14.83
N VAL A 35 -17.90 5.24 -14.39
CA VAL A 35 -16.64 4.57 -14.05
C VAL A 35 -16.43 4.65 -12.54
N VAL A 36 -16.28 3.50 -11.88
CA VAL A 36 -16.09 3.40 -10.42
C VAL A 36 -14.70 2.86 -10.10
N SER A 37 -14.03 3.46 -9.14
CA SER A 37 -12.75 2.99 -8.61
C SER A 37 -12.94 2.11 -7.37
N ILE A 38 -12.31 0.94 -7.34
CA ILE A 38 -12.25 0.08 -6.16
C ILE A 38 -10.82 0.10 -5.63
N GLU A 39 -10.62 0.75 -4.48
CA GLU A 39 -9.32 0.94 -3.83
C GLU A 39 -9.22 0.13 -2.53
N PRO A 40 -8.94 -1.18 -2.61
CA PRO A 40 -8.79 -2.01 -1.43
C PRO A 40 -7.50 -1.69 -0.67
N GLU A 41 -7.55 -1.86 0.66
CA GLU A 41 -6.35 -1.98 1.51
C GLU A 41 -5.60 -3.30 1.18
N LEU A 42 -4.68 -3.71 2.06
CA LEU A 42 -3.97 -4.96 1.92
C LEU A 42 -4.86 -6.12 2.39
N PHE A 43 -5.13 -7.06 1.49
CA PHE A 43 -5.88 -8.29 1.78
C PHE A 43 -5.01 -9.51 1.45
N LYS A 44 -5.18 -10.58 2.23
CA LYS A 44 -4.52 -11.87 2.02
C LYS A 44 -5.07 -12.50 0.75
N THR A 45 -4.30 -12.39 -0.32
CA THR A 45 -4.57 -13.00 -1.63
C THR A 45 -3.32 -13.72 -2.12
N ARG A 46 -3.40 -14.39 -3.28
CA ARG A 46 -2.21 -14.97 -3.92
C ARG A 46 -1.14 -13.90 -4.21
N LEU A 47 -1.53 -12.65 -4.48
CA LEU A 47 -0.58 -11.55 -4.70
C LEU A 47 0.21 -11.17 -3.43
N THR A 48 -0.37 -11.41 -2.25
CA THR A 48 0.27 -11.15 -0.97
C THR A 48 0.69 -12.44 -0.27
N SER A 49 0.93 -13.54 -1.02
CA SER A 49 1.46 -14.76 -0.41
C SER A 49 2.91 -14.53 0.00
N SER A 50 3.31 -15.11 1.13
CA SER A 50 4.69 -15.00 1.62
C SER A 50 5.69 -15.50 0.58
N GLU A 51 5.36 -16.60 -0.09
CA GLU A 51 6.17 -17.23 -1.13
C GLU A 51 6.36 -16.34 -2.36
N ASN A 52 5.30 -15.72 -2.88
CA ASN A 52 5.42 -14.83 -4.05
C ASN A 52 6.25 -13.59 -3.71
N ILE A 53 6.01 -13.01 -2.53
CA ILE A 53 6.79 -11.86 -2.06
C ILE A 53 8.26 -12.26 -1.87
N GLU A 54 8.55 -13.42 -1.27
CA GLU A 54 9.92 -13.92 -1.09
C GLU A 54 10.64 -14.11 -2.42
N ASN A 55 9.99 -14.73 -3.41
CA ASN A 55 10.58 -14.97 -4.73
C ASN A 55 10.94 -13.65 -5.46
N GLU A 56 10.04 -12.67 -5.44
CA GLU A 56 10.30 -11.35 -6.03
C GLU A 56 11.40 -10.57 -5.28
N MET A 57 11.39 -10.68 -3.96
CA MET A 57 12.38 -10.04 -3.10
C MET A 57 13.77 -10.65 -3.27
N ASP A 58 13.89 -11.97 -3.37
CA ASP A 58 15.16 -12.68 -3.57
C ASP A 58 15.77 -12.36 -4.94
N ALA A 59 14.94 -12.29 -5.99
CA ALA A 59 15.38 -11.86 -7.32
C ALA A 59 15.93 -10.42 -7.29
N SER A 60 15.25 -9.53 -6.58
CA SER A 60 15.66 -8.13 -6.41
C SER A 60 16.92 -7.99 -5.55
N LEU A 61 17.02 -8.76 -4.46
CA LEU A 61 18.16 -8.79 -3.53
C LEU A 61 19.45 -9.14 -4.23
N LYS A 62 19.45 -10.21 -5.05
CA LYS A 62 20.64 -10.63 -5.81
C LYS A 62 21.22 -9.51 -6.68
N LYS A 63 20.37 -8.58 -7.14
CA LYS A 63 20.79 -7.46 -7.99
C LYS A 63 21.33 -6.26 -7.20
N TYR A 64 20.91 -6.07 -5.95
CA TYR A 64 21.19 -4.86 -5.18
C TYR A 64 21.81 -5.11 -3.79
N GLU A 65 22.30 -6.32 -3.52
CA GLU A 65 22.81 -6.74 -2.21
C GLU A 65 23.89 -5.80 -1.67
N GLU A 66 24.89 -5.45 -2.49
CA GLU A 66 25.99 -4.56 -2.10
C GLU A 66 25.49 -3.15 -1.75
N PHE A 67 24.56 -2.60 -2.53
CA PHE A 67 23.98 -1.28 -2.30
C PHE A 67 23.15 -1.22 -1.00
N VAL A 68 22.35 -2.25 -0.74
CA VAL A 68 21.54 -2.33 0.48
C VAL A 68 22.44 -2.46 1.70
N LYS A 69 23.52 -3.26 1.60
CA LYS A 69 24.50 -3.43 2.68
C LYS A 69 25.25 -2.14 2.98
N ASP A 70 25.63 -1.35 1.97
CA ASP A 70 26.30 -0.06 2.12
C ASP A 70 25.42 0.98 2.82
N ILE A 71 24.14 1.11 2.41
CA ILE A 71 23.24 2.12 2.98
C ILE A 71 22.75 1.77 4.37
N TYR A 72 22.36 0.51 4.60
CA TYR A 72 21.65 0.12 5.82
C TYR A 72 22.55 -0.58 6.84
N GLY A 73 23.72 -1.09 6.46
CA GLY A 73 24.69 -1.75 7.34
C GLY A 73 24.22 -3.08 7.96
N GLU A 74 22.95 -3.45 7.74
CA GLU A 74 22.34 -4.71 8.15
C GLU A 74 22.39 -5.72 7.01
N ASP A 75 22.23 -7.01 7.35
CA ASP A 75 21.98 -8.07 6.38
C ASP A 75 20.74 -7.71 5.54
N PRO A 76 20.88 -7.49 4.22
CA PRO A 76 19.79 -7.12 3.32
C PRO A 76 18.58 -8.06 3.44
N ARG A 77 18.82 -9.36 3.70
CA ARG A 77 17.76 -10.36 3.87
C ARG A 77 16.94 -10.15 5.13
N LYS A 78 17.60 -9.81 6.25
CA LYS A 78 16.89 -9.50 7.52
C LYS A 78 16.01 -8.26 7.36
N TYR A 79 16.54 -7.23 6.71
CA TYR A 79 15.82 -5.99 6.46
C TYR A 79 14.55 -6.22 5.64
N ILE A 80 14.68 -6.94 4.53
CA ILE A 80 13.57 -7.29 3.63
C ILE A 80 12.54 -8.19 4.31
N THR A 81 12.98 -9.19 5.06
CA THR A 81 12.08 -10.06 5.82
C THR A 81 11.25 -9.25 6.82
N LYS A 82 11.85 -8.24 7.47
CA LYS A 82 11.14 -7.35 8.39
C LYS A 82 10.08 -6.49 7.68
N ILE A 83 10.41 -5.94 6.51
CA ILE A 83 9.45 -5.21 5.67
C ILE A 83 8.28 -6.12 5.28
N LYS A 84 8.56 -7.32 4.78
CA LYS A 84 7.56 -8.31 4.39
C LYS A 84 6.61 -8.62 5.54
N ASN A 85 7.15 -8.97 6.70
CA ASN A 85 6.35 -9.33 7.88
C ASN A 85 5.49 -8.15 8.35
N PHE A 86 6.02 -6.92 8.27
CA PHE A 86 5.25 -5.71 8.59
C PHE A 86 4.06 -5.54 7.63
N PHE A 87 4.25 -5.66 6.32
CA PHE A 87 3.13 -5.59 5.38
C PHE A 87 2.13 -6.72 5.59
N LEU A 88 2.59 -7.98 5.68
CA LEU A 88 1.71 -9.13 5.89
C LEU A 88 0.91 -9.07 7.20
N PHE A 89 1.46 -8.44 8.25
CA PHE A 89 0.74 -8.21 9.50
C PHE A 89 -0.52 -7.34 9.31
N PHE A 90 -0.49 -6.38 8.38
CA PHE A 90 -1.65 -5.54 8.06
C PHE A 90 -2.61 -6.18 7.06
N ALA A 91 -2.24 -7.30 6.42
CA ALA A 91 -3.08 -7.95 5.43
C ALA A 91 -4.32 -8.59 6.09
N SER A 92 -5.51 -8.12 5.73
CA SER A 92 -6.77 -8.69 6.21
C SER A 92 -7.08 -10.02 5.55
N SER A 93 -7.54 -11.02 6.31
CA SER A 93 -8.08 -12.28 5.75
C SER A 93 -9.53 -12.16 5.28
N ASN A 94 -10.25 -11.13 5.70
CA ASN A 94 -11.65 -10.95 5.33
C ASN A 94 -11.77 -10.26 3.96
N ILE A 95 -11.75 -11.05 2.89
CA ILE A 95 -11.89 -10.55 1.51
C ILE A 95 -13.32 -10.08 1.20
N SER A 96 -14.32 -10.49 1.99
CA SER A 96 -15.73 -10.16 1.75
C SER A 96 -15.96 -8.65 1.68
N ALA A 97 -15.25 -7.86 2.48
CA ALA A 97 -15.33 -6.40 2.42
C ALA A 97 -15.03 -5.81 1.02
N VAL A 98 -14.18 -6.47 0.22
CA VAL A 98 -13.91 -6.06 -1.17
C VAL A 98 -15.04 -6.51 -2.09
N VAL A 99 -15.59 -7.70 -1.85
CA VAL A 99 -16.70 -8.25 -2.64
C VAL A 99 -17.97 -7.44 -2.41
N ASP A 100 -18.27 -7.04 -1.17
CA ASP A 100 -19.43 -6.24 -0.81
C ASP A 100 -19.37 -4.84 -1.47
N ASP A 101 -18.18 -4.22 -1.50
CA ASP A 101 -17.96 -2.94 -2.19
C ASP A 101 -18.09 -3.09 -3.72
N LEU A 102 -17.60 -4.19 -4.29
CA LEU A 102 -17.78 -4.52 -5.71
C LEU A 102 -19.26 -4.71 -6.06
N GLU A 103 -20.00 -5.47 -5.24
CA GLU A 103 -21.44 -5.70 -5.41
C GLU A 103 -22.21 -4.37 -5.33
N SER A 104 -21.87 -3.53 -4.36
CA SER A 104 -22.46 -2.20 -4.20
C SER A 104 -22.20 -1.30 -5.42
N ALA A 105 -20.97 -1.32 -5.95
CA ALA A 105 -20.57 -0.53 -7.10
C ALA A 105 -21.35 -0.87 -8.38
N VAL A 106 -21.74 -2.14 -8.55
CA VAL A 106 -22.49 -2.59 -9.75
C VAL A 106 -24.01 -2.61 -9.55
N SER A 107 -24.49 -2.69 -8.31
CA SER A 107 -25.92 -2.87 -8.01
C SER A 107 -26.66 -1.60 -7.64
N LEU A 108 -25.97 -0.58 -7.12
CA LEU A 108 -26.60 0.68 -6.73
C LEU A 108 -26.99 1.53 -7.95
N LEU A 109 -28.12 2.21 -7.87
CA LEU A 109 -28.55 3.19 -8.87
C LEU A 109 -27.61 4.40 -8.92
N TYR A 110 -27.08 4.80 -7.76
CA TYR A 110 -26.14 5.91 -7.59
C TYR A 110 -24.93 5.44 -6.77
N PRO A 111 -24.00 4.66 -7.35
CA PRO A 111 -22.84 4.18 -6.62
C PRO A 111 -21.88 5.34 -6.30
N ASP A 112 -21.01 5.19 -5.31
CA ASP A 112 -19.92 6.13 -5.11
C ASP A 112 -18.90 6.03 -6.25
N ASP A 113 -18.20 7.11 -6.56
CA ASP A 113 -17.19 7.09 -7.62
C ASP A 113 -15.91 6.34 -7.21
N THR A 114 -15.69 6.20 -5.89
CA THR A 114 -14.53 5.52 -5.32
C THR A 114 -14.90 4.79 -4.04
N TYR A 115 -14.85 3.46 -4.07
CA TYR A 115 -14.99 2.61 -2.89
C TYR A 115 -13.62 2.30 -2.30
N LYS A 116 -13.42 2.66 -1.03
CA LYS A 116 -12.19 2.38 -0.29
C LYS A 116 -12.42 1.18 0.63
N CYS A 117 -12.12 -0.03 0.17
CA CYS A 117 -12.34 -1.24 0.95
C CYS A 117 -11.36 -1.30 2.11
N ARG A 118 -11.85 -1.21 3.35
CA ARG A 118 -11.03 -1.24 4.57
C ARG A 118 -11.34 -2.47 5.40
N ARG A 119 -10.33 -3.01 6.08
CA ARG A 119 -10.47 -4.23 6.89
C ARG A 119 -11.44 -4.13 8.06
N HIS A 120 -11.57 -2.95 8.67
CA HIS A 120 -12.48 -2.67 9.79
C HIS A 120 -12.63 -1.15 10.00
N GLY A 121 -13.73 -0.74 10.64
CA GLY A 121 -14.08 0.68 10.84
C GLY A 121 -12.98 1.53 11.50
N PHE A 122 -12.23 0.97 12.45
CA PHE A 122 -11.11 1.67 13.09
C PHE A 122 -9.95 1.99 12.14
N ALA A 123 -9.64 1.08 11.20
CA ALA A 123 -8.62 1.33 10.16
C ALA A 123 -9.12 2.38 9.18
N ARG A 124 -10.42 2.34 8.83
CA ARG A 124 -11.05 3.37 8.02
C ARG A 124 -10.89 4.74 8.67
N PHE A 125 -11.14 4.85 9.98
CA PHE A 125 -10.95 6.09 10.72
C PHE A 125 -9.48 6.55 10.75
N ILE A 126 -8.53 5.68 11.11
CA ILE A 126 -7.10 6.03 11.12
C ILE A 126 -6.64 6.53 9.75
N VAL A 127 -6.97 5.80 8.69
CA VAL A 127 -6.51 6.17 7.36
C VAL A 127 -7.21 7.43 6.87
N PHE A 128 -8.49 7.62 7.18
CA PHE A 128 -9.19 8.87 6.93
C PHE A 128 -8.50 10.06 7.61
N CYS A 129 -8.09 9.91 8.89
CA CYS A 129 -7.31 10.93 9.58
C CYS A 129 -5.97 11.20 8.88
N LEU A 130 -5.23 10.15 8.50
CA LEU A 130 -3.96 10.29 7.77
C LEU A 130 -4.15 10.98 6.41
N GLU A 131 -5.23 10.69 5.70
CA GLU A 131 -5.59 11.32 4.42
C GLU A 131 -6.08 12.76 4.59
N SER A 132 -6.60 13.14 5.75
CA SER A 132 -7.08 14.49 6.06
C SER A 132 -5.96 15.40 6.59
N LEU A 133 -4.90 14.82 7.16
CA LEU A 133 -3.79 15.58 7.74
C LEU A 133 -2.98 16.36 6.67
N PRO A 134 -2.38 17.52 7.01
CA PRO A 134 -1.46 18.21 6.11
C PRO A 134 -0.22 17.35 5.79
N ARG A 135 0.39 17.59 4.62
CA ARG A 135 1.54 16.80 4.14
C ARG A 135 2.70 16.74 5.14
N SER A 136 2.98 17.83 5.85
CA SER A 136 4.03 17.91 6.88
C SER A 136 3.81 16.92 8.03
N TRP A 137 2.56 16.77 8.48
CA TRP A 137 2.20 15.84 9.53
C TRP A 137 2.28 14.39 9.04
N ARG A 138 1.79 14.11 7.82
CA ARG A 138 1.92 12.77 7.22
C ARG A 138 3.38 12.32 7.15
N LEU A 139 4.26 13.20 6.67
CA LEU A 139 5.69 12.91 6.62
C LEU A 139 6.28 12.65 8.01
N THR A 140 5.83 13.38 9.02
CA THR A 140 6.30 13.21 10.40
C THR A 140 5.86 11.86 10.96
N PHE A 141 4.59 11.48 10.80
CA PHE A 141 4.08 10.17 11.22
C PHE A 141 4.79 9.02 10.49
N ILE A 142 4.99 9.14 9.18
CA ILE A 142 5.74 8.14 8.40
C ILE A 142 7.19 8.04 8.89
N LYS A 143 7.88 9.17 9.13
CA LYS A 143 9.25 9.18 9.65
C LYS A 143 9.36 8.50 11.01
N VAL A 144 8.42 8.79 11.92
CA VAL A 144 8.35 8.15 13.24
C VAL A 144 8.11 6.64 13.10
N GLY A 145 7.14 6.24 12.28
CA GLY A 145 6.83 4.82 12.03
C GLY A 145 8.02 4.06 11.44
N VAL A 146 8.68 4.63 10.42
CA VAL A 146 9.89 4.06 9.81
C VAL A 146 11.01 3.93 10.83
N ARG A 147 11.21 4.91 11.71
CA ARG A 147 12.26 4.86 12.74
C ARG A 147 11.99 3.84 13.83
N ILE A 148 10.73 3.63 14.20
CA ILE A 148 10.31 2.57 15.13
C ILE A 148 10.54 1.20 14.49
N LEU A 149 10.18 1.05 13.22
CA LEU A 149 10.31 -0.21 12.50
C LEU A 149 11.77 -0.51 12.12
N PHE A 150 12.58 0.50 11.81
CA PHE A 150 13.99 0.40 11.43
C PHE A 150 14.84 1.37 12.28
N PRO A 151 15.13 1.00 13.54
CA PRO A 151 16.03 1.80 14.36
C PRO A 151 17.42 1.83 13.70
N LYS A 152 18.07 3.01 13.69
CA LYS A 152 19.42 3.12 13.14
C LYS A 152 20.36 2.14 13.85
N PRO A 153 21.28 1.47 13.13
CA PRO A 153 22.29 0.65 13.77
C PRO A 153 23.08 1.52 14.76
N LYS A 154 23.35 0.99 15.97
CA LYS A 154 24.25 1.65 16.92
C LYS A 154 25.59 1.81 16.21
N LYS A 155 26.05 3.05 16.00
CA LYS A 155 27.44 3.29 15.62
C LYS A 155 28.29 2.67 16.73
N ASN A 156 29.00 1.60 16.43
CA ASN A 156 30.08 1.16 17.30
C ASN A 156 31.08 2.32 17.33
N SER A 157 31.17 3.01 18.47
CA SER A 157 32.29 3.91 18.71
C SER A 157 33.54 3.05 18.66
N LYS A 158 34.43 3.33 17.70
CA LYS A 158 35.83 2.96 17.84
C LYS A 158 36.39 3.62 19.09
#